data_AF-A0A444UZG6-F1
#
_entry.id   AF-A0A444UZG6-F1
#
_cell.length_a   1.000
_cell.length_b   1.000
_cell.length_c   1.000
_cell.angle_alpha   90.00
_cell.angle_beta   90.00
_cell.angle_gamma   90.00
#
_symmetry.space_group_name_H-M   'P 1'
#
loop_
_entity.id
_entity.type
_entity.pdbx_description
1 polymer ?
#
loop_
_entity_poly.entity_id
_entity_poly.type
_entity_poly.pdbx_seq_one_letter_code
_entity_poly.pdbx_strand_id
1 'polypeptide(L)' 'MASAAQYIKSDPANRDPRTSIVLIKQGFEPPTFTGWFLGWDYDYWTVDPLERAMASLEV' A
#
# COMPACT_ATOMS: atom_id res chain seq x y z
N MET A 1 -5.68 12.82 -3.19
CA MET A 1 -4.51 13.73 -3.10
C MET A 1 -4.51 14.58 -1.84
N ALA A 2 -5.65 15.15 -1.41
CA ALA A 2 -5.72 16.04 -0.23
C ALA A 2 -5.12 15.43 1.05
N SER A 3 -5.37 14.15 1.32
CA SER A 3 -4.88 13.48 2.54
C SER A 3 -3.34 13.38 2.59
N ALA A 4 -2.68 13.03 1.48
CA ALA A 4 -1.22 12.91 1.43
C ALA A 4 -0.52 14.27 1.59
N ALA A 5 -1.08 15.32 0.96
CA ALA A 5 -0.58 16.68 1.14
C ALA A 5 -0.78 17.18 2.59
N GLN A 6 -1.89 16.83 3.22
CA GLN A 6 -2.14 17.17 4.62
C GLN A 6 -1.15 16.45 5.55
N TYR A 7 -0.89 15.16 5.30
CA TYR A 7 0.09 14.38 6.06
C TYR A 7 1.48 15.03 6.05
N ILE A 8 1.96 15.47 4.87
CA ILE A 8 3.25 16.17 4.75
C ILE A 8 3.24 17.48 5.56
N LYS A 9 2.17 18.28 5.47
CA LYS A 9 2.07 19.56 6.17
C LYS A 9 2.02 19.43 7.70
N SER A 10 1.43 18.36 8.20
CA SER A 10 1.32 18.10 9.65
C SER A 10 2.53 17.40 10.25
N ASP A 11 3.57 17.10 9.47
CA ASP A 11 4.73 16.36 9.95
C ASP A 11 5.57 17.20 10.93
N PRO A 12 5.86 16.70 12.15
CA PRO A 12 6.60 17.45 13.18
C PRO A 12 8.06 17.75 12.79
N ALA A 13 8.62 17.03 11.83
CA ALA A 13 9.95 17.29 11.29
C ALA A 13 9.99 18.44 10.27
N ASN A 14 8.86 19.11 10.02
CA ASN A 14 8.73 20.22 9.09
C ASN A 14 9.23 19.87 7.68
N ARG A 15 8.69 18.78 7.11
CA ARG A 15 9.08 18.27 5.79
C ARG A 15 8.82 19.30 4.69
N ASP A 16 9.63 19.25 3.62
CA ASP A 16 9.45 20.12 2.45
C ASP A 16 8.05 19.87 1.85
N PRO A 17 7.17 20.90 1.74
CA PRO A 17 5.86 20.78 1.13
C PRO A 17 5.88 20.33 -0.34
N ARG A 18 7.05 20.41 -1.00
CA ARG A 18 7.27 19.97 -2.38
C ARG A 18 7.63 18.50 -2.50
N THR A 19 7.64 17.77 -1.37
CA THR A 19 7.82 16.31 -1.39
C THR A 19 6.84 15.68 -2.37
N SER A 20 7.36 14.87 -3.30
CA SER A 20 6.55 14.26 -4.36
C SER A 20 5.48 13.32 -3.79
N ILE A 21 4.26 13.43 -4.31
CA ILE A 21 3.14 12.54 -3.97
C ILE A 21 2.83 11.70 -5.20
N VAL A 22 2.84 10.37 -5.06
CA VAL A 22 2.47 9.42 -6.11
C VAL A 22 1.21 8.68 -5.66
N LEU A 23 0.18 8.67 -6.52
CA LEU A 23 -1.05 7.90 -6.28
C LEU A 23 -0.92 6.53 -6.93
N ILE A 24 -1.13 5.49 -6.14
CA ILE A 24 -1.06 4.10 -6.58
C ILE A 24 -2.44 3.48 -6.40
N LYS A 25 -2.85 2.63 -7.33
CA LYS A 25 -4.12 1.90 -7.29
C LYS A 25 -3.86 0.43 -7.00
N GLN A 26 -4.78 -0.19 -6.26
CA GLN A 26 -4.75 -1.61 -5.95
C GLN A 26 -4.68 -2.46 -7.24
N GLY A 27 -3.77 -3.44 -7.27
CA GLY A 27 -3.56 -4.34 -8.40
C GLY A 27 -2.74 -3.76 -9.56
N PHE A 28 -2.29 -2.50 -9.43
CA PHE A 28 -1.46 -1.81 -10.43
C PHE A 28 -0.24 -1.14 -9.77
N GLU A 29 0.26 -1.74 -8.70
CA GLU A 29 1.39 -1.23 -7.94
C GLU A 29 2.69 -1.31 -8.76
N PRO A 30 3.45 -0.22 -8.90
CA PRO A 30 4.73 -0.24 -9.61
C PRO A 30 5.81 -0.96 -8.79
N PRO A 31 6.89 -1.47 -9.43
CA PRO A 31 8.00 -2.13 -8.73
C PRO A 31 8.68 -1.26 -7.66
N THR A 32 8.68 0.06 -7.82
CA THR A 32 9.20 1.03 -6.84
C THR A 32 8.38 1.05 -5.54
N PHE A 33 7.17 0.53 -5.56
CA PHE A 33 6.31 0.34 -4.39
C PHE A 33 6.34 -1.10 -3.88
N THR A 34 6.12 -2.09 -4.76
CA THR A 34 6.06 -3.51 -4.34
C THR A 34 7.39 -4.01 -3.76
N GLY A 35 8.53 -3.47 -4.22
CA GLY A 35 9.86 -3.82 -3.72
C GLY A 35 10.10 -3.51 -2.23
N TRP A 36 9.27 -2.69 -1.59
CA TRP A 36 9.34 -2.46 -0.14
C TRP A 36 8.78 -3.62 0.70
N PHE A 37 8.09 -4.57 0.06
CA PHE A 37 7.45 -5.70 0.72
C PHE A 37 8.10 -7.01 0.25
N LEU A 38 8.93 -7.61 1.10
CA LEU A 38 9.71 -8.81 0.75
C LEU A 38 8.86 -10.00 0.29
N GLY A 39 7.65 -10.14 0.84
CA GLY A 39 6.70 -11.21 0.52
C GLY A 39 5.52 -10.75 -0.33
N TRP A 40 5.73 -9.76 -1.23
CA TRP A 40 4.65 -9.30 -2.10
C TRP A 40 4.17 -10.41 -3.03
N ASP A 41 2.90 -10.79 -2.90
CA ASP A 41 2.23 -11.75 -3.76
C ASP A 41 1.30 -11.00 -4.73
N TYR A 42 1.59 -11.11 -6.04
CA TYR A 42 0.80 -10.45 -7.09
C TYR A 42 -0.61 -11.04 -7.24
N ASP A 43 -0.79 -12.29 -6.81
CA ASP A 43 -2.07 -12.98 -6.87
C ASP A 43 -2.82 -12.88 -5.53
N TYR A 44 -2.31 -12.09 -4.57
CA TYR A 44 -2.85 -12.02 -3.21
C TYR A 44 -4.34 -11.71 -3.16
N TRP A 45 -4.82 -10.84 -4.06
CA TRP A 45 -6.23 -10.42 -4.16
C TRP A 45 -7.05 -11.20 -5.20
N THR A 46 -6.50 -12.22 -5.85
CA THR A 46 -7.27 -13.07 -6.78
C THR A 46 -8.34 -13.91 -6.05
N VAL A 47 -8.08 -14.19 -4.77
CA VAL A 47 -9.02 -14.79 -3.83
C VAL A 47 -9.23 -13.82 -2.68
N ASP A 48 -10.44 -13.75 -2.15
CA ASP A 48 -10.70 -12.93 -0.98
C ASP A 48 -9.79 -13.37 0.20
N PRO A 49 -9.05 -12.43 0.84
CA PRO A 49 -8.12 -12.81 1.89
C PRO A 49 -8.76 -13.47 3.10
N LEU A 50 -10.02 -13.15 3.42
CA LEU A 50 -10.75 -13.78 4.52
C LEU A 50 -11.14 -15.21 4.15
N GLU A 51 -11.66 -15.42 2.94
CA GLU A 51 -11.96 -16.77 2.44
C GLU A 51 -10.71 -17.67 2.46
N ARG A 52 -9.58 -17.17 1.95
CA ARG A 52 -8.31 -17.91 1.96
C ARG A 52 -7.84 -18.24 3.39
N ALA A 53 -7.99 -17.31 4.32
CA ALA A 53 -7.61 -17.54 5.72
C ALA A 53 -8.52 -18.59 6.38
N MET A 54 -9.83 -18.54 6.16
CA MET A 54 -10.79 -19.51 6.69
C MET A 54 -10.52 -20.91 6.14
N ALA A 55 -10.25 -21.06 4.84
CA ALA A 55 -9.91 -22.35 4.24
C ALA A 55 -8.67 -23.01 4.87
N SER A 56 -7.73 -22.22 5.40
CA SER A 56 -6.54 -22.76 6.09
C SER A 56 -6.81 -23.30 7.50
N LEU A 57 -7.98 -22.98 8.07
CA LEU A 57 -8.40 -23.40 9.41
C LEU A 57 -9.30 -24.64 9.40
N GLU A 58 -9.93 -24.95 8.26
CA GLU A 58 -10.86 -26.08 8.09
C GLU A 58 -10.13 -27.43 7.87
N VAL A 59 -9.12 -27.73 8.69
CA VAL A 59 -8.36 -29.01 8.67
C VAL A 59 -9.29 -30.22 8.86
#